data_AF-A0A6G3MN96-F1
#
_entry.id   AF-A0A6G3MN96-F1
#
_cell.length_a   1.000
_cell.length_b   1.000
_cell.length_c   1.000
_cell.angle_alpha   90.00
_cell.angle_beta   90.00
_cell.angle_gamma   90.00
#
_symmetry.space_group_name_H-M   'P 1'
#
loop_
_entity.id
_entity.type
_entity.pdbx_description
1 polymer ?
#
loop_
_entity_poly.entity_id
_entity_poly.type
_entity_poly.pdbx_seq_one_letter_code
_entity_poly.pdbx_strand_id
1 'polypeptide(L)'
;KMLKSNIFYKFLLFICSIFANEHDHKYSQANHVIVWYQNFYPKNDLFESYSLSRFPYCQGPYTNLENHYIGFLDAIQGLKLEQSGLEVRFGVNQEKIVYCSIIMSASSRSFLSYAIRRTFL
;
A
#
# COMPACT_ATOMS: atom_id res chain seq x y z
N LYS A 1 -23.98 20.27 44.10
CA LYS A 1 -23.44 20.66 42.76
C LYS A 1 -22.17 19.85 42.39
N MET A 2 -22.19 18.50 42.46
CA MET A 2 -21.01 17.66 42.10
C MET A 2 -21.28 16.59 41.03
N LEU A 3 -22.54 16.42 40.58
CA LEU A 3 -22.91 15.42 39.56
C LEU A 3 -22.60 15.85 38.11
N LYS A 4 -22.39 17.15 37.85
CA LYS A 4 -22.13 17.66 36.48
C LYS A 4 -20.68 17.43 36.01
N SER A 5 -19.72 17.30 36.94
CA SER A 5 -18.29 17.17 36.60
C SER A 5 -17.95 15.79 35.99
N ASN A 6 -18.53 14.71 36.54
CA ASN A 6 -18.32 13.35 36.04
C ASN A 6 -18.95 13.09 34.67
N ILE A 7 -20.03 13.81 34.32
CA ILE A 7 -20.68 13.71 33.01
C ILE A 7 -19.83 14.40 31.94
N PHE A 8 -19.20 15.52 32.27
CA PHE A 8 -18.33 16.25 31.35
C PHE A 8 -17.06 15.45 31.00
N TYR A 9 -16.44 14.79 31.99
CA TYR A 9 -15.31 13.87 31.75
C TYR A 9 -15.69 12.65 30.90
N LYS A 10 -16.87 12.06 31.14
CA LYS A 10 -17.37 10.94 30.33
C LYS A 10 -17.69 11.37 28.89
N PHE A 11 -18.18 12.60 28.70
CA PHE A 11 -18.39 13.18 27.39
C PHE A 11 -17.06 13.49 26.68
N LEU A 12 -16.07 14.01 27.40
CA LEU A 12 -14.72 14.27 26.87
C LEU A 12 -14.01 12.98 26.43
N LEU A 13 -14.18 11.89 27.19
CA LEU A 13 -13.65 10.56 26.82
C LEU A 13 -14.34 9.94 25.61
N PHE A 14 -15.60 10.26 25.36
CA PHE A 14 -16.34 9.76 24.20
C PHE A 14 -15.89 10.43 22.88
N ILE A 15 -15.26 11.62 22.97
CA ILE A 15 -14.73 12.37 21.82
C ILE A 15 -13.34 11.88 21.40
N CYS A 16 -12.67 11.03 22.21
CA CYS A 16 -11.59 10.16 21.75
C CYS A 16 -12.16 9.01 20.90
N SER A 17 -12.91 9.38 19.86
CA SER A 17 -13.23 8.50 18.75
C SER A 17 -11.92 7.98 18.20
N ILE A 18 -11.85 6.66 18.09
CA ILE A 18 -10.72 5.90 17.59
C ILE A 18 -10.45 6.42 16.17
N PHE A 19 -9.42 7.26 16.02
CA PHE A 19 -8.95 7.65 14.71
C PHE A 19 -8.41 6.39 14.05
N ALA A 20 -9.14 5.91 13.05
CA ALA A 20 -8.65 4.87 12.18
C ALA A 20 -7.49 5.47 11.38
N ASN A 21 -6.33 4.84 11.49
CA ASN A 21 -5.06 5.33 10.99
C ASN A 21 -4.36 4.17 10.28
N GLU A 22 -3.80 4.41 9.10
CA GLU A 22 -2.99 3.45 8.35
C GLU A 22 -1.84 2.86 9.20
N HIS A 23 -1.32 3.65 10.14
CA HIS A 23 -0.21 3.24 11.01
C HIS A 23 -0.64 2.33 12.16
N ASP A 24 -1.91 2.40 12.60
CA ASP A 24 -2.41 1.67 13.77
C ASP A 24 -3.19 0.40 13.41
N HIS A 25 -3.30 0.10 12.11
CA HIS A 25 -4.00 -1.07 11.54
C HIS A 25 -5.47 -1.24 11.99
N LYS A 26 -6.12 -0.18 12.49
CA LYS A 26 -7.52 -0.19 12.89
C LYS A 26 -8.35 0.51 11.83
N TYR A 27 -9.25 -0.23 11.19
CA TYR A 27 -10.13 0.27 10.13
C TYR A 27 -11.60 0.15 10.53
N SER A 28 -12.35 1.21 10.29
CA SER A 28 -13.81 1.22 10.35
C SER A 28 -14.39 0.82 8.99
N GLN A 29 -15.65 0.40 8.98
CA GLN A 29 -16.34 0.02 7.74
C GLN A 29 -16.32 1.16 6.73
N ALA A 30 -16.06 0.83 5.46
CA ALA A 30 -15.93 1.74 4.33
C ALA A 30 -14.74 2.72 4.36
N ASN A 31 -13.82 2.60 5.32
CA ASN A 31 -12.61 3.41 5.33
C ASN A 31 -11.75 3.16 4.08
N HIS A 32 -11.10 4.22 3.61
CA HIS A 32 -10.08 4.12 2.57
C HIS A 32 -8.87 3.35 3.11
N VAL A 33 -8.40 2.38 2.34
CA VAL A 33 -7.22 1.56 2.66
C VAL A 33 -6.24 1.67 1.51
N ILE A 34 -5.00 1.96 1.86
CA ILE A 34 -3.90 2.03 0.89
C ILE A 34 -3.30 0.64 0.75
N VAL A 35 -3.28 0.13 -0.49
CA VAL A 35 -2.56 -1.12 -0.79
C VAL A 35 -1.10 -0.77 -1.07
N TRP A 36 -0.20 -1.46 -0.38
CA TRP A 36 1.25 -1.31 -0.51
C TRP A 36 1.85 -2.53 -1.19
N TYR A 37 2.78 -2.30 -2.11
CA TYR A 37 3.59 -3.33 -2.73
C TYR A 37 4.95 -3.39 -2.06
N GLN A 38 5.34 -4.59 -1.64
CA GLN A 38 6.70 -4.83 -1.20
C GLN A 38 7.58 -5.14 -2.41
N ASN A 39 8.83 -4.68 -2.38
CA ASN A 39 9.85 -5.19 -3.27
C ASN A 39 9.99 -6.71 -3.13
N PHE A 40 10.38 -7.38 -4.20
CA PHE A 40 10.57 -8.82 -4.22
C PHE A 40 12.04 -9.18 -4.49
N TYR A 41 12.40 -10.41 -4.14
CA TYR A 41 13.67 -11.00 -4.48
C TYR A 41 13.52 -11.89 -5.71
N PRO A 42 14.32 -11.68 -6.77
CA PRO A 42 14.44 -12.61 -7.87
C PRO A 42 14.75 -14.02 -7.41
N LYS A 43 14.24 -15.02 -8.14
CA LYS A 43 14.57 -16.42 -7.86
C LYS A 43 16.07 -16.72 -7.98
N ASN A 44 16.75 -16.04 -8.90
CA ASN A 44 18.15 -16.30 -9.23
C ASN A 44 19.13 -15.36 -8.51
N ASP A 45 18.65 -14.34 -7.82
CA ASP A 45 19.48 -13.39 -7.08
C ASP A 45 18.73 -12.92 -5.83
N LEU A 46 19.11 -13.47 -4.68
CA LEU A 46 18.51 -13.15 -3.39
C LEU A 46 19.22 -11.98 -2.69
N PHE A 47 20.30 -11.46 -3.26
CA PHE A 47 21.07 -10.36 -2.68
C PHE A 47 20.63 -8.98 -3.19
N GLU A 48 19.82 -8.92 -4.24
CA GLU A 48 19.23 -7.69 -4.75
C GLU A 48 17.70 -7.74 -4.67
N SER A 49 17.10 -6.63 -4.23
CA SER A 49 15.64 -6.47 -4.20
C SER A 49 15.15 -5.55 -5.32
N TYR A 50 14.05 -5.97 -5.95
CA TYR A 50 13.48 -5.27 -7.09
C TYR A 50 12.10 -4.73 -6.75
N SER A 51 11.88 -3.47 -7.11
CA SER A 51 10.57 -2.87 -6.99
C SER A 51 9.67 -3.30 -8.14
N LEU A 52 8.39 -3.51 -7.80
CA LEU A 52 7.35 -3.71 -8.80
C LEU A 52 7.35 -2.54 -9.80
N SER A 53 7.52 -1.27 -9.35
CA SER A 53 7.52 -0.02 -10.16
C SER A 53 8.46 -0.01 -11.36
N ARG A 54 9.46 -0.89 -11.37
CA ARG A 54 10.39 -1.03 -12.50
C ARG A 54 9.78 -1.80 -13.69
N PHE A 55 8.72 -2.56 -13.47
CA PHE A 55 8.05 -3.33 -14.50
C PHE A 55 6.97 -2.50 -15.19
N PRO A 56 6.61 -2.85 -16.43
CA PRO A 56 5.51 -2.19 -17.12
C PRO A 56 4.17 -2.68 -16.58
N TYR A 57 3.78 -2.22 -15.39
CA TYR A 57 2.43 -2.39 -14.82
C TYR A 57 1.83 -1.02 -14.51
N CYS A 58 0.52 -0.98 -14.30
CA CYS A 58 -0.19 0.24 -13.97
C CYS A 58 -0.10 0.57 -12.49
N GLN A 59 0.15 1.84 -12.18
CA GLN A 59 -0.15 2.40 -10.86
C GLN A 59 -1.59 2.88 -10.80
N GLY A 60 -2.09 2.97 -9.57
CA GLY A 60 -3.35 3.55 -9.17
C GLY A 60 -3.59 4.99 -9.65
N PRO A 61 -4.83 5.52 -9.60
CA PRO A 61 -5.12 6.86 -10.10
C PRO A 61 -4.70 7.92 -9.09
N TYR A 62 -4.33 7.50 -7.88
CA TYR A 62 -3.82 8.35 -6.82
C TYR A 62 -2.35 8.70 -7.10
N THR A 63 -2.05 10.00 -7.17
CA THR A 63 -0.76 10.52 -7.67
C THR A 63 0.23 10.90 -6.57
N ASN A 64 -0.20 11.03 -5.31
CA ASN A 64 0.68 11.34 -4.18
C ASN A 64 1.18 10.04 -3.55
N LEU A 65 2.03 9.32 -4.28
CA LEU A 65 2.55 8.04 -3.85
C LEU A 65 3.72 8.21 -2.89
N GLU A 66 3.60 7.62 -1.72
CA GLU A 66 4.68 7.55 -0.73
C GLU A 66 5.44 6.22 -0.82
N ASN A 67 6.71 6.29 -0.42
CA ASN A 67 7.55 5.11 -0.23
C ASN A 67 7.98 5.05 1.24
N HIS A 68 7.90 3.87 1.83
CA HIS A 68 8.17 3.68 3.25
C HIS A 68 9.05 2.46 3.50
N TYR A 69 9.87 2.51 4.55
CA TYR A 69 10.60 1.36 5.08
C TYR A 69 9.89 0.89 6.33
N ILE A 70 9.58 -0.40 6.42
CA ILE A 70 8.89 -0.96 7.59
C ILE A 70 9.75 -0.82 8.84
N GLY A 71 11.06 -1.06 8.72
CA GLY A 71 12.01 -0.92 9.81
C GLY A 71 13.43 -0.64 9.36
N PHE A 72 14.31 -0.46 10.34
CA PHE A 72 15.73 -0.16 10.10
C PHE A 72 16.46 -1.25 9.33
N LEU A 73 16.22 -2.52 9.67
CA LEU A 73 16.86 -3.65 8.99
C LEU A 73 16.40 -3.77 7.54
N ASP A 74 15.12 -3.49 7.27
CA ASP A 74 14.56 -3.46 5.92
C ASP A 74 15.22 -2.36 5.08
N ALA A 75 15.45 -1.19 5.68
CA ALA A 75 16.16 -0.10 5.02
C ALA A 75 17.60 -0.49 4.63
N ILE A 76 18.32 -1.21 5.49
CA ILE A 76 19.67 -1.73 5.18
C ILE A 76 19.61 -2.74 4.03
N GLN A 77 18.58 -3.58 3.98
CA GLN A 77 18.40 -4.60 2.94
C GLN A 77 17.76 -4.04 1.65
N GLY A 78 17.43 -2.76 1.61
CA GLY A 78 16.75 -2.11 0.48
C GLY A 78 15.28 -2.54 0.29
N LEU A 79 14.68 -3.16 1.30
CA LEU A 79 13.28 -3.55 1.32
C LEU A 79 12.40 -2.33 1.59
N LYS A 80 11.71 -1.85 0.56
CA LYS A 80 10.75 -0.76 0.65
C LYS A 80 9.34 -1.23 0.32
N LEU A 81 8.38 -0.49 0.87
CA LEU A 81 6.97 -0.50 0.50
C LEU A 81 6.72 0.69 -0.42
N GLU A 82 6.03 0.44 -1.54
CA GLU A 82 5.56 1.47 -2.46
C GLU A 82 4.03 1.45 -2.49
N GLN A 83 3.40 2.61 -2.45
CA GLN A 83 1.95 2.69 -2.59
C GLN A 83 1.52 2.24 -3.99
N SER A 84 0.52 1.36 -4.05
CA SER A 84 -0.09 0.93 -5.31
C SER A 84 -0.89 2.06 -5.99
N GLY A 85 -1.36 3.02 -5.19
CA GLY A 85 -2.30 4.06 -5.59
C GLY A 85 -3.75 3.58 -5.78
N LEU A 86 -4.05 2.29 -5.56
CA LEU A 86 -5.40 1.74 -5.75
C LEU A 86 -6.35 2.23 -4.65
N GLU A 87 -7.57 2.62 -5.02
CA GLU A 87 -8.63 2.97 -4.07
C GLU A 87 -9.36 1.70 -3.61
N VAL A 88 -9.07 1.24 -2.39
CA VAL A 88 -9.74 0.09 -1.78
C VAL A 88 -10.47 0.53 -0.53
N ARG A 89 -11.68 -0.01 -0.30
CA ARG A 89 -12.49 0.30 0.90
C ARG A 89 -12.61 -0.91 1.82
N PHE A 90 -12.34 -0.70 3.11
CA PHE A 90 -12.40 -1.76 4.11
C PHE A 90 -13.83 -2.26 4.33
N GLY A 91 -14.05 -3.58 4.25
CA GLY A 91 -15.34 -4.19 4.59
C GLY A 91 -16.50 -3.83 3.64
N VAL A 92 -16.20 -3.38 2.42
CA VAL A 92 -17.19 -3.06 1.38
C VAL A 92 -16.92 -3.95 0.17
N ASN A 93 -17.93 -4.70 -0.27
CA ASN A 93 -17.85 -5.40 -1.55
C ASN A 93 -17.87 -4.38 -2.68
N GLN A 94 -16.82 -4.39 -3.49
CA GLN A 94 -16.71 -3.58 -4.70
C GLN A 94 -16.92 -4.48 -5.92
N GLU A 95 -17.49 -3.91 -6.97
CA GLU A 95 -17.64 -4.61 -8.25
C GLU A 95 -16.26 -4.85 -8.88
N LYS A 96 -16.12 -5.96 -9.61
CA LYS A 96 -14.88 -6.25 -10.34
C LYS A 96 -14.78 -5.30 -11.53
N ILE A 97 -13.81 -4.40 -11.48
CA ILE A 97 -13.53 -3.45 -12.55
C ILE A 97 -12.14 -3.69 -13.14
N VAL A 98 -11.99 -3.40 -14.43
CA VAL A 98 -10.66 -3.28 -15.04
C VAL A 98 -10.09 -1.95 -14.59
N TYR A 99 -9.14 -2.02 -13.66
CA TYR A 99 -8.55 -0.82 -13.05
C TYR A 99 -7.70 0.00 -14.03
N CYS A 100 -6.92 -0.66 -14.90
CA CYS A 100 -6.10 0.00 -15.91
C CYS A 100 -5.79 -0.94 -17.07
N SER A 101 -5.54 -0.37 -18.25
CA SER A 101 -5.03 -1.07 -19.43
C SER A 101 -3.88 -0.28 -20.03
N ILE A 102 -2.75 -0.93 -20.25
CA ILE A 102 -1.56 -0.31 -20.83
C ILE A 102 -1.30 -0.86 -22.23
N ILE A 103 -0.95 0.05 -23.14
CA ILE A 103 -0.41 -0.33 -24.45
C ILE A 103 1.10 -0.40 -24.30
N MET A 104 1.65 -1.61 -24.41
CA MET A 104 3.08 -1.80 -24.22
C MET A 104 3.89 -1.37 -25.46
N SER A 105 4.89 -0.52 -25.23
CA SER A 105 5.89 -0.19 -26.26
C SER A 105 6.73 -1.43 -26.62
N ALA A 106 7.48 -1.36 -27.71
CA ALA A 106 8.40 -2.45 -28.09
C ALA A 106 9.48 -2.68 -27.02
N SER A 107 10.01 -1.61 -26.41
CA SER A 107 11.01 -1.69 -25.36
C SER A 107 10.46 -2.34 -24.08
N SER A 108 9.27 -1.93 -23.63
CA SER A 108 8.62 -2.52 -22.44
C SER A 108 8.32 -4.00 -22.63
N ARG A 109 7.90 -4.42 -23.84
CA ARG A 109 7.70 -5.84 -24.17
C ARG A 109 9.00 -6.64 -24.11
N SER A 110 10.06 -6.10 -24.70
CA SER A 110 11.39 -6.73 -24.66
C SER A 110 11.89 -6.87 -23.23
N PHE A 111 11.75 -5.82 -22.42
CA PHE A 111 12.15 -5.82 -21.02
C PHE A 111 11.38 -6.86 -20.20
N LEU A 112 10.06 -6.90 -20.31
CA LEU A 112 9.24 -7.89 -19.60
C LEU A 112 9.58 -9.32 -20.02
N SER A 113 9.78 -9.56 -21.32
CA SER A 113 10.20 -10.87 -21.84
C SER A 113 11.56 -11.29 -21.30
N TYR A 114 12.51 -10.35 -21.22
CA TYR A 114 13.81 -10.58 -20.61
C TYR A 114 13.69 -10.95 -19.13
N ALA A 115 12.84 -10.22 -18.39
CA ALA A 115 12.68 -10.45 -16.97
C ALA A 115 12.06 -11.80 -16.63
N ILE A 116 11.06 -12.23 -17.41
CA ILE A 116 10.46 -13.56 -17.28
C ILE A 116 11.51 -14.65 -17.59
N ARG A 117 12.30 -14.48 -18.66
CA ARG A 117 13.33 -15.46 -19.04
C ARG A 117 14.46 -15.60 -18.01
N ARG A 118 14.80 -14.50 -17.34
CA ARG A 118 15.80 -14.47 -16.27
C ARG A 118 15.23 -14.83 -14.89
N THR A 119 13.94 -15.16 -14.82
CA THR A 119 13.20 -15.46 -13.58
C THR A 119 13.43 -14.41 -12.50
N PHE A 120 13.37 -13.13 -12.90
CA PHE A 120 13.23 -12.05 -11.94
C PHE A 120 11.84 -12.08 -11.31
N LEU A 121 10.82 -12.48 -12.08
CA LEU A 121 9.45 -12.70 -11.63
C LEU A 121 9.18 -14.20 -11.39
#